data_AF-A0A9X4KDM0-F1
#
_entry.id   AF-A0A9X4KDM0-F1
#
_cell.length_a   1.000
_cell.length_b   1.000
_cell.length_c   1.000
_cell.angle_alpha   90.00
_cell.angle_beta   90.00
_cell.angle_gamma   90.00
#
_symmetry.space_group_name_H-M   'P 1'
#
loop_
_entity.id
_entity.type
_entity.pdbx_description
1 polymer ?
#
loop_
_entity_poly.entity_id
_entity_poly.type
_entity_poly.pdbx_seq_one_letter_code
_entity_poly.pdbx_strand_id
1 'polypeptide(L)'
;MYRLLIVDDEPIIVNGLIDYFSQSDQWPLEVYGVSSAEEALQLLLQNRMDIVITDIGMPEMNGLELQKRIVAQWPRCKIIFFDRVQSVRIHSRGDALQRCRLRIKSGRR
;
A
#
# COMPACT_ATOMS: atom_id res chain seq x y z
N MET A 1 3.87 10.50 -13.47
CA MET A 1 4.53 10.10 -12.21
C MET A 1 3.44 9.56 -11.30
N TYR A 2 3.59 8.34 -10.81
CA TYR A 2 2.60 7.67 -9.95
C TYR A 2 3.00 7.84 -8.50
N ARG A 3 2.02 8.07 -7.62
CA ARG A 3 2.26 8.22 -6.19
C ARG A 3 1.86 6.96 -5.43
N LEU A 4 2.83 6.39 -4.73
CA LEU A 4 2.69 5.18 -3.93
C LEU A 4 2.79 5.53 -2.45
N LEU A 5 1.79 5.13 -1.67
CA LEU A 5 1.79 5.23 -0.21
C LEU A 5 1.92 3.83 0.40
N ILE A 6 2.86 3.65 1.33
CA ILE A 6 3.07 2.42 2.08
C ILE A 6 2.65 2.66 3.53
N VAL A 7 1.83 1.77 4.08
CA VAL A 7 1.26 1.88 5.43
C VAL A 7 1.45 0.56 6.17
N ASP A 8 2.35 0.54 7.15
CA ASP A 8 2.66 -0.64 7.95
C ASP A 8 3.13 -0.22 9.34
N ASP A 9 2.63 -0.85 10.40
CA ASP A 9 2.97 -0.51 11.78
C ASP A 9 4.40 -0.92 12.17
N GLU A 10 5.07 -1.71 11.33
CA GLU A 10 6.49 -2.04 11.45
C GLU A 10 7.35 -1.09 10.58
N PRO A 11 8.05 -0.08 11.15
CA PRO A 11 8.82 0.89 10.37
C PRO A 11 9.93 0.25 9.52
N ILE A 12 10.42 -0.92 9.93
CA ILE A 12 11.42 -1.68 9.18
C ILE A 12 10.87 -2.17 7.83
N ILE A 13 9.59 -2.56 7.78
CA ILE A 13 8.92 -2.96 6.54
C ILE A 13 8.71 -1.73 5.66
N VAL A 14 8.21 -0.64 6.25
CA VAL A 14 8.00 0.64 5.53
C VAL A 14 9.27 1.10 4.84
N ASN A 15 10.37 1.22 5.59
CA ASN A 15 11.65 1.68 5.06
C ASN A 15 12.22 0.73 4.00
N GLY A 16 12.14 -0.59 4.24
CA GLY A 16 12.61 -1.58 3.27
C GLY A 16 11.84 -1.53 1.94
N LEU A 17 10.53 -1.27 1.98
CA LEU A 17 9.72 -1.09 0.77
C LEU A 17 10.00 0.26 0.08
N ILE A 18 10.17 1.35 0.84
CA ILE A 18 10.58 2.64 0.27
C ILE A 18 11.90 2.48 -0.50
N ASP A 19 12.90 1.86 0.12
CA ASP A 19 14.21 1.64 -0.50
C ASP A 19 14.09 0.79 -1.76
N TYR A 20 13.29 -0.29 -1.70
CA TYR A 20 13.07 -1.18 -2.84
C TYR A 20 12.42 -0.47 -4.03
N PHE A 21 11.38 0.34 -3.80
CA PHE A 21 10.68 1.03 -4.88
C PHE A 21 11.44 2.28 -5.36
N SER A 22 12.17 2.96 -4.49
CA SER A 22 12.95 4.15 -4.84
C SER A 22 14.19 3.83 -5.67
N GLN A 23 14.76 2.62 -5.52
CA GLN A 23 15.88 2.13 -6.34
C GLN A 23 15.46 1.62 -7.72
N SER A 24 14.16 1.55 -8.00
CA SER A 24 13.64 0.99 -9.25
C SER A 24 13.44 2.07 -10.30
N ASP A 25 14.40 2.22 -11.22
CA ASP A 25 14.27 3.11 -12.40
C ASP A 25 13.19 2.66 -13.41
N GLN A 26 12.59 1.48 -13.20
CA GLN A 26 11.58 0.93 -14.12
C GLN A 26 10.28 1.73 -14.15
N TRP A 27 9.94 2.47 -13.09
CA TRP A 27 8.69 3.20 -12.99
C TRP A 27 8.91 4.60 -12.39
N PRO A 28 8.26 5.65 -12.93
CA PRO A 28 8.32 6.99 -12.36
C PRO A 28 7.43 7.06 -11.12
N LEU A 29 7.92 6.52 -10.01
CA LEU A 29 7.23 6.43 -8.71
C LEU A 29 7.72 7.52 -7.75
N GLU A 30 6.77 8.12 -7.05
CA GLU A 30 6.99 8.96 -5.89
C GLU A 30 6.48 8.19 -4.67
N VAL A 31 7.38 7.79 -3.77
CA VAL A 31 7.07 6.85 -2.70
C VAL A 31 6.98 7.58 -1.36
N TYR A 32 5.90 7.32 -0.65
CA TYR A 32 5.61 7.82 0.68
C TYR A 32 5.45 6.63 1.62
N GLY A 33 5.92 6.73 2.85
CA GLY A 33 5.68 5.71 3.87
C GLY A 33 5.31 6.32 5.21
N VAL A 34 4.38 5.66 5.88
CA VAL A 34 3.85 6.05 7.19
C VAL A 34 3.62 4.80 8.02
N SER A 35 3.69 4.96 9.35
CA SER A 35 3.55 3.84 10.28
C SER A 35 2.19 3.77 10.96
N SER A 36 1.27 4.68 10.60
CA SER A 36 -0.10 4.64 11.09
C SER A 36 -1.09 4.94 9.98
N ALA A 37 -2.28 4.37 10.12
CA ALA A 37 -3.34 4.58 9.15
C ALA A 37 -3.98 5.98 9.28
N GLU A 38 -3.79 6.69 10.40
CA GLU A 38 -4.17 8.10 10.56
C GLU A 38 -3.25 9.02 9.75
N GLU A 39 -1.94 8.84 9.84
CA GLU A 39 -0.97 9.56 9.00
C GLU A 39 -1.23 9.31 7.50
N ALA A 40 -1.59 8.07 7.15
CA ALA A 40 -1.97 7.74 5.78
C ALA A 40 -3.15 8.58 5.29
N LEU A 41 -4.20 8.73 6.09
CA LEU A 41 -5.36 9.55 5.76
C LEU A 41 -4.98 11.04 5.65
N GLN A 42 -4.12 11.55 6.53
CA GLN A 42 -3.64 12.93 6.44
C GLN A 42 -2.87 13.18 5.14
N LEU A 43 -2.00 12.27 4.75
CA LEU A 43 -1.29 12.36 3.46
C LEU A 43 -2.23 12.28 2.27
N LEU A 44 -3.25 11.42 2.30
CA LEU A 44 -4.27 11.32 1.25
C LEU A 44 -5.11 12.60 1.09
N LEU A 45 -5.30 13.36 2.18
CA LEU A 45 -5.99 14.65 2.14
C LEU A 45 -5.11 15.74 1.50
N GLN A 46 -3.82 15.74 1.76
CA GLN A 46 -2.87 16.73 1.24
C GLN A 46 -2.40 16.41 -0.17
N ASN A 47 -2.26 15.13 -0.48
CA ASN A 47 -1.66 14.62 -1.69
C ASN A 47 -2.54 13.54 -2.31
N ARG A 48 -2.79 13.66 -3.62
CA ARG A 48 -3.42 12.57 -4.36
C ARG A 48 -2.48 11.37 -4.41
N MET A 49 -2.93 10.21 -3.95
CA MET A 49 -2.22 8.93 -4.11
C MET A 49 -2.89 8.08 -5.19
N ASP A 50 -2.08 7.42 -6.02
CA ASP A 50 -2.59 6.50 -7.05
C ASP A 50 -2.66 5.07 -6.53
N ILE A 51 -1.70 4.68 -5.67
CA ILE A 51 -1.59 3.35 -5.10
C ILE A 51 -1.34 3.45 -3.59
N VAL A 52 -2.03 2.61 -2.81
CA VAL A 52 -1.78 2.41 -1.37
C VAL A 52 -1.46 0.94 -1.14
N ILE A 53 -0.31 0.67 -0.53
CA ILE A 53 0.06 -0.65 0.01
C ILE A 53 -0.16 -0.59 1.52
N THR A 54 -0.97 -1.49 2.07
CA THR A 54 -1.25 -1.52 3.51
C THR A 54 -1.34 -2.94 4.05
N ASP A 55 -0.86 -3.17 5.28
CA ASP A 55 -1.10 -4.44 5.98
C ASP A 55 -2.55 -4.55 6.47
N ILE A 56 -3.09 -5.77 6.46
CA ILE A 56 -4.45 -6.04 6.95
C ILE A 56 -4.47 -6.09 8.49
N GLY A 57 -3.36 -6.49 9.11
CA GLY A 57 -3.24 -6.82 10.53
C GLY A 57 -2.80 -5.68 11.45
N MET A 58 -3.03 -4.41 11.09
CA MET A 58 -2.64 -3.28 11.96
C MET A 58 -3.50 -3.21 13.24
N PRO A 59 -2.89 -2.94 14.41
CA PRO A 59 -3.54 -3.03 15.73
C PRO A 59 -4.56 -1.91 16.03
N GLU A 60 -4.44 -0.72 15.42
CA GLU A 60 -5.31 0.43 15.74
C GLU A 60 -6.46 0.63 14.75
N MET A 61 -6.15 0.67 13.45
CA MET A 61 -7.15 0.72 12.38
C MET A 61 -6.79 -0.33 11.33
N ASN A 62 -7.66 -1.34 11.21
CA ASN A 62 -7.49 -2.44 10.27
C ASN A 62 -7.40 -1.89 8.83
N GLY A 63 -6.51 -2.43 8.00
CA GLY A 63 -6.33 -2.01 6.59
C GLY A 63 -7.64 -2.04 5.78
N LEU A 64 -8.61 -2.87 6.15
CA LEU A 64 -9.95 -2.89 5.53
C LEU A 64 -10.76 -1.62 5.81
N GLU A 65 -10.63 -1.01 6.99
CA GLU A 65 -11.35 0.22 7.32
C GLU A 65 -10.71 1.42 6.62
N LEU A 66 -9.37 1.45 6.58
CA LEU A 66 -8.61 2.39 5.76
C LEU A 66 -9.06 2.31 4.29
N GLN A 67 -9.23 1.09 3.77
CA GLN A 67 -9.70 0.86 2.41
C GLN A 67 -11.09 1.43 2.16
N LYS A 68 -12.06 1.23 3.06
CA LYS A 68 -13.41 1.79 2.88
C LYS A 68 -13.38 3.32 2.78
N ARG A 69 -12.61 3.97 3.65
CA ARG A 69 -12.44 5.44 3.63
C ARG A 69 -11.79 5.89 2.33
N ILE A 70 -10.73 5.20 1.90
CA ILE A 70 -10.03 5.54 0.67
C ILE A 70 -10.95 5.40 -0.54
N VAL A 71 -11.67 4.28 -0.66
CA VAL A 71 -12.55 4.03 -1.82
C VAL A 71 -13.73 5.01 -1.86
N ALA A 72 -14.23 5.43 -0.70
CA ALA A 72 -15.32 6.41 -0.61
C ALA A 72 -14.91 7.79 -1.12
N GLN A 73 -13.70 8.25 -0.76
CA GLN A 73 -13.25 9.62 -1.04
C GLN A 73 -12.34 9.73 -2.28
N TRP A 74 -11.56 8.69 -2.58
CA TRP A 74 -10.64 8.60 -3.72
C TRP A 74 -10.88 7.30 -4.52
N PRO A 75 -11.99 7.22 -5.28
CA PRO A 75 -12.42 5.97 -5.95
C PRO A 75 -11.46 5.48 -7.06
N ARG A 76 -10.50 6.31 -7.49
CA ARG A 76 -9.47 5.94 -8.46
C ARG A 76 -8.20 5.38 -7.82
N CYS A 77 -8.04 5.54 -6.50
CA CYS A 77 -6.90 5.02 -5.76
C CYS A 77 -6.98 3.49 -5.70
N LYS A 78 -5.89 2.80 -6.06
CA LYS A 78 -5.79 1.35 -6.01
C LYS A 78 -5.19 0.94 -4.67
N ILE A 79 -5.78 -0.09 -4.06
CA ILE A 79 -5.35 -0.55 -2.74
C ILE A 79 -4.87 -1.98 -2.87
N ILE A 80 -3.67 -2.18 -2.33
CA ILE A 80 -2.93 -3.42 -2.35
C ILE A 80 -2.74 -3.83 -0.89
N PHE A 81 -3.26 -4.99 -0.53
CA PHE A 81 -3.03 -5.52 0.80
C PHE A 81 -1.77 -6.36 0.86
N PHE A 82 -0.94 -6.09 1.87
CA PHE A 82 0.10 -7.00 2.32
C PHE A 82 -0.50 -7.93 3.39
N ASP A 83 -0.10 -9.19 3.35
CA ASP A 83 -0.54 -10.22 4.28
C ASP A 83 0.69 -11.08 4.58
N ARG A 84 0.91 -11.42 5.85
CA ARG A 84 2.02 -12.27 6.31
C ARG A 84 2.08 -13.63 5.57
N VAL A 85 1.01 -14.05 4.89
CA VAL A 85 0.95 -15.27 4.05
C VAL A 85 1.38 -15.05 2.58
N GLN A 86 2.12 -13.99 2.24
CA GLN A 86 2.58 -13.71 0.86
C GLN A 86 1.45 -13.62 -0.19
N SER A 87 0.24 -13.23 0.23
CA SER A 87 -0.89 -13.09 -0.69
C SER A 87 -1.25 -11.62 -0.85
N VAL A 88 -1.06 -11.09 -2.06
CA VAL A 88 -1.45 -9.72 -2.38
C VAL A 88 -2.88 -9.71 -2.91
N ARG A 89 -3.72 -8.94 -2.24
CA ARG A 89 -5.13 -8.76 -2.63
C ARG A 89 -5.28 -7.37 -3.24
N ILE A 90 -5.71 -7.30 -4.50
CA ILE A 90 -6.05 -6.04 -5.16
C ILE A 90 -7.55 -5.85 -5.01
N HIS A 91 -7.95 -4.68 -4.51
CA HIS A 91 -9.37 -4.32 -4.44
C HIS A 91 -9.66 -3.17 -5.41
N SER A 92 -10.53 -3.42 -6.39
CA SER A 92 -11.16 -2.41 -7.23
C SER A 92 -12.68 -2.49 -7.10
N ARG A 93 -13.34 -1.32 -7.22
CA ARG A 93 -14.79 -1.19 -7.12
C ARG A 93 -15.47 -2.10 -8.16
N GLY A 94 -16.24 -3.08 -7.70
CA GLY A 94 -17.06 -3.97 -8.55
C GLY A 94 -16.49 -5.36 -8.85
N ASP A 95 -15.23 -5.64 -8.52
CA ASP A 95 -14.59 -6.92 -8.83
C ASP A 95 -14.50 -7.82 -7.59
N ALA A 96 -14.95 -9.07 -7.75
CA ALA A 96 -14.69 -10.12 -6.77
C ALA A 96 -13.17 -10.25 -6.56
N LEU A 97 -12.74 -10.23 -5.29
CA LEU A 97 -11.35 -10.37 -4.82
C LEU A 97 -10.41 -11.06 -5.81
N GLN A 98 -9.61 -10.27 -6.54
CA GLN A 98 -8.62 -10.82 -7.45
C GLN A 98 -7.32 -11.03 -6.68
N ARG A 99 -6.98 -12.31 -6.45
CA ARG A 99 -5.70 -12.72 -5.86
C ARG A 99 -4.58 -12.48 -6.87
N CYS A 100 -3.72 -11.50 -6.59
CA CYS A 100 -2.45 -11.37 -7.29
C CYS A 100 -1.35 -12.03 -6.45
N ARG A 101 -0.71 -13.08 -6.95
CA ARG A 101 0.52 -13.59 -6.32
C ARG A 101 1.67 -12.67 -6.72
N LEU A 102 2.04 -11.73 -5.85
CA LEU A 102 3.34 -11.08 -5.97
C LEU A 102 4.40 -12.08 -5.49
N ARG A 103 5.13 -12.66 -6.45
CA ARG A 103 6.30 -13.49 -6.15
C ARG A 103 7.45 -12.53 -5.84
N ILE A 104 7.64 -12.19 -4.57
CA ILE A 104 8.88 -11.54 -4.11
C ILE A 104 10.00 -12.53 -4.43
N LYS A 105 10.76 -12.28 -5.51
CA LYS A 105 11.99 -13.03 -5.76
C LYS A 105 12.94 -12.63 -4.64
N SER A 106 13.11 -13.50 -3.64
CA SER A 106 14.21 -13.36 -2.69
C SER A 106 15.49 -13.30 -3.52
N GLY A 107 16.12 -12.13 -3.57
CA GLY A 107 17.47 -11.98 -4.08
C GLY A 107 18.41 -12.74 -3.17
N ARG A 108 18.60 -14.05 -3.41
CA ARG A 108 19.82 -14.74 -3.04
C ARG A 108 20.82 -14.44 -4.14
N ARG A 109 21.79 -13.58 -3.83
CA ARG A 109 23.17 -13.83 -4.27
C ARG A 109 23.85 -14.62 -3.18
#